data_AF-A0A8J4EGG4-F1
#
_entry.id   AF-A0A8J4EGG4-F1
#
_cell.length_a   1.000
_cell.length_b   1.000
_cell.length_c   1.000
_cell.angle_alpha   90.00
_cell.angle_beta   90.00
_cell.angle_gamma   90.00
#
_symmetry.space_group_name_H-M   'P 1'
#
loop_
_entity.id
_entity.type
_entity.pdbx_description
1 polymer ?
#
loop_
_entity_poly.entity_id
_entity_poly.type
_entity_poly.pdbx_seq_one_letter_code
_entity_poly.pdbx_strand_id
1 'polypeptide(L)'
;MTELARIAHALAAEQTWALSPEDWPPLARELVALGVPAATELAALPPDEHEAILDAVSRLASQAEADLGGRPPLPFWDAVVGLTARAWRLGVLPSADEVAARLAGHWWDLREGPARHSEGASLVGAAMGLHETGYYRGTGDEALTLASDADTLLPPDAVPASFCTAFLWATRP
;
A
#
# COMPACT_ATOMS: atom_id res chain seq x y z
N MET A 1 6.90 -11.51 11.88
CA MET A 1 7.87 -10.46 11.53
C MET A 1 8.15 -10.39 10.03
N THR A 2 8.48 -11.51 9.36
CA THR A 2 8.86 -11.49 7.93
C THR A 2 7.83 -10.86 6.98
N GLU A 3 6.52 -11.01 7.23
CA GLU A 3 5.51 -10.42 6.33
C GLU A 3 5.40 -8.90 6.48
N LEU A 4 5.54 -8.37 7.70
CA LEU A 4 5.62 -6.92 7.93
C LEU A 4 6.88 -6.33 7.30
N ALA A 5 8.01 -7.04 7.36
CA ALA A 5 9.23 -6.63 6.65
C ALA A 5 9.02 -6.62 5.12
N ARG A 6 8.28 -7.59 4.56
CA ARG A 6 7.92 -7.58 3.13
C ARG A 6 7.05 -6.39 2.74
N ILE A 7 6.07 -6.03 3.58
CA ILE A 7 5.21 -4.86 3.35
C ILE A 7 6.02 -3.56 3.49
N ALA A 8 6.80 -3.42 4.57
CA ALA A 8 7.64 -2.25 4.78
C ALA A 8 8.65 -2.06 3.65
N HIS A 9 9.31 -3.14 3.23
CA HIS A 9 10.19 -3.15 2.07
C HIS A 9 9.43 -2.75 0.80
N ALA A 10 8.29 -3.38 0.50
CA ALA A 10 7.53 -3.10 -0.71
C ALA A 10 7.18 -1.62 -0.83
N LEU A 11 6.70 -1.01 0.26
CA LEU A 11 6.33 0.40 0.30
C LEU A 11 7.55 1.33 0.20
N ALA A 12 8.68 0.98 0.84
CA ALA A 12 9.85 1.87 0.94
C ALA A 12 10.82 1.73 -0.23
N ALA A 13 10.87 0.57 -0.89
CA ALA A 13 11.84 0.26 -1.94
C ALA A 13 11.51 0.99 -3.25
N GLU A 14 10.22 1.19 -3.54
CA GLU A 14 9.82 2.06 -4.63
C GLU A 14 9.40 3.42 -4.06
N GLN A 15 10.28 4.40 -4.17
CA GLN A 15 9.94 5.81 -3.99
C GLN A 15 9.10 6.27 -5.19
N THR A 16 7.87 5.75 -5.24
CA THR A 16 6.87 6.21 -6.18
C THR A 16 6.26 7.50 -5.66
N TRP A 17 5.72 8.26 -6.59
CA TRP A 17 4.94 9.47 -6.32
C TRP A 17 3.59 9.18 -5.66
N ALA A 18 3.25 7.90 -5.41
CA ALA A 18 2.05 7.51 -4.69
C ALA A 18 2.12 7.76 -3.17
N LEU A 19 3.32 8.03 -2.63
CA LEU A 19 3.52 8.42 -1.22
C LEU A 19 4.39 9.67 -1.16
N SER A 20 3.80 10.78 -0.70
CA SER A 20 4.55 12.02 -0.50
C SER A 20 5.46 11.91 0.73
N PRO A 21 6.65 12.54 0.74
CA PRO A 21 7.56 12.49 1.89
C PRO A 21 6.88 12.79 3.23
N GLU A 22 6.04 13.82 3.30
CA GLU A 22 5.36 14.27 4.51
C GLU A 22 4.43 13.21 5.14
N ASP A 23 3.99 12.20 4.38
CA ASP A 23 3.08 11.15 4.83
C ASP A 23 3.81 9.94 5.42
N TRP A 24 5.13 9.85 5.23
CA TRP A 24 5.93 8.74 5.74
C TRP A 24 6.06 8.70 7.26
N PRO A 25 6.31 9.82 7.99
CA PRO A 25 6.47 9.76 9.44
C PRO A 25 5.24 9.20 10.19
N PRO A 26 3.99 9.59 9.87
CA PRO A 26 2.80 8.93 10.44
C PRO A 26 2.74 7.43 10.14
N LEU A 27 3.00 7.02 8.91
CA LEU A 27 2.99 5.61 8.51
C LEU A 27 4.08 4.80 9.24
N ALA A 28 5.27 5.40 9.41
CA ALA A 28 6.39 4.79 10.12
C ALA A 28 6.10 4.58 11.62
N ARG A 29 5.33 5.46 12.28
CA ARG A 29 4.90 5.25 13.67
C ARG A 29 4.07 3.98 13.82
N GLU A 30 3.20 3.70 12.85
CA GLU A 30 2.42 2.46 12.84
C GLU A 30 3.33 1.23 12.60
N LEU A 31 4.33 1.33 11.70
CA LEU A 31 5.33 0.27 11.50
C LEU A 31 6.12 -0.03 12.79
N VAL A 32 6.52 1.02 13.53
CA VAL A 32 7.20 0.87 14.84
C VAL A 32 6.28 0.17 15.84
N ALA A 33 5.01 0.58 15.93
CA ALA A 33 4.02 -0.05 16.81
C ALA A 33 3.79 -1.54 16.46
N LEU A 34 3.96 -1.92 15.20
CA LEU A 34 3.89 -3.29 14.71
C LEU A 34 5.18 -4.09 14.89
N GLY A 35 6.21 -3.49 15.49
CA GLY A 35 7.48 -4.16 15.76
C GLY A 35 8.43 -4.18 14.55
N VAL A 36 8.43 -3.12 13.73
CA VAL A 36 9.47 -2.85 12.71
C VAL A 36 10.40 -1.76 13.25
N PRO A 37 11.50 -2.11 13.96
CA PRO A 37 12.34 -1.13 14.64
C PRO A 37 13.08 -0.21 13.65
N ALA A 38 13.31 -0.68 12.43
CA ALA A 38 13.96 0.10 11.36
C ALA A 38 13.21 1.39 11.01
N ALA A 39 11.90 1.46 11.30
CA ALA A 39 11.09 2.65 11.05
C ALA A 39 11.22 3.74 12.14
N THR A 40 11.98 3.50 13.22
CA THR A 40 12.05 4.42 14.39
C THR A 40 12.58 5.80 14.04
N GLU A 41 13.65 5.86 13.23
CA GLU A 41 14.23 7.13 12.79
C GLU A 41 13.19 7.93 11.97
N LEU A 42 12.61 7.28 10.96
CA LEU A 42 11.61 7.88 10.09
C LEU A 42 10.37 8.38 10.86
N ALA A 43 9.92 7.63 11.85
CA ALA A 43 8.77 7.97 12.69
C ALA A 43 8.98 9.25 13.54
N ALA A 44 10.23 9.60 13.82
CA ALA A 44 10.62 10.75 14.63
C ALA A 44 10.86 12.02 13.81
N LEU A 45 10.98 11.92 12.49
CA LEU A 45 11.22 13.08 11.63
C LEU A 45 9.99 13.99 11.54
N PRO A 46 10.20 15.32 11.50
CA PRO A 46 9.14 16.26 11.23
C PRO A 46 8.78 16.28 9.73
N PRO A 47 7.53 16.57 9.35
CA PRO A 47 7.04 16.41 7.97
C PRO A 47 7.65 17.42 6.97
N ASP A 48 8.29 18.49 7.43
CA ASP A 48 8.92 19.50 6.60
C ASP A 48 10.36 19.13 6.16
N GLU A 49 10.98 18.12 6.77
CA GLU A 49 12.34 17.65 6.46
C GLU A 49 12.38 16.63 5.31
N HIS A 50 11.92 17.04 4.12
CA HIS A 50 11.76 16.17 2.95
C HIS A 50 12.99 15.31 2.61
N GLU A 51 14.19 15.90 2.54
CA GLU A 51 15.42 15.16 2.20
C GLU A 51 15.77 14.11 3.26
N ALA A 52 15.66 14.47 4.55
CA ALA A 52 15.94 13.55 5.65
C ALA A 52 14.93 12.39 5.67
N ILE A 53 13.66 12.67 5.33
CA ILE A 53 12.63 11.65 5.19
C ILE A 53 12.99 10.66 4.09
N LEU A 54 13.31 11.13 2.88
CA LEU A 54 13.66 10.24 1.75
C LEU A 54 14.90 9.38 2.06
N ASP A 55 15.89 9.96 2.73
CA ASP A 55 17.06 9.25 3.22
C ASP A 55 16.69 8.15 4.23
N ALA A 56 15.80 8.45 5.17
CA ALA A 56 15.32 7.48 6.16
C ALA A 56 14.42 6.39 5.54
N VAL A 57 13.61 6.71 4.53
CA VAL A 57 12.85 5.73 3.74
C VAL A 57 13.79 4.77 3.01
N SER A 58 14.86 5.29 2.41
CA SER A 58 15.90 4.47 1.75
C SER A 58 16.57 3.50 2.74
N ARG A 59 16.91 3.98 3.95
CA ARG A 59 17.45 3.12 5.02
C ARG A 59 16.44 2.07 5.48
N LEU A 60 15.17 2.43 5.63
CA LEU A 60 14.09 1.50 5.94
C LEU A 60 14.00 0.39 4.89
N ALA A 61 14.03 0.74 3.59
CA ALA A 61 14.02 -0.24 2.51
C ALA A 61 15.19 -1.22 2.61
N SER A 62 16.43 -0.72 2.74
CA SER A 62 17.62 -1.57 2.86
C SER A 62 17.59 -2.48 4.09
N GLN A 63 17.13 -1.98 5.23
CA GLN A 63 17.03 -2.80 6.45
C GLN A 63 15.91 -3.85 6.33
N ALA A 64 14.76 -3.46 5.79
CA ALA A 64 13.66 -4.38 5.55
C ALA A 64 14.05 -5.48 4.55
N GLU A 65 14.84 -5.16 3.52
CA GLU A 65 15.42 -6.13 2.58
C GLU A 65 16.32 -7.14 3.30
N ALA A 66 17.22 -6.67 4.17
CA ALA A 66 18.07 -7.55 4.99
C ALA A 66 17.23 -8.47 5.88
N ASP A 67 16.16 -7.94 6.48
CA ASP A 67 15.23 -8.69 7.34
C ASP A 67 14.41 -9.75 6.56
N LEU A 68 14.33 -9.65 5.22
CA LEU A 68 13.71 -10.70 4.39
C LEU A 68 14.51 -12.01 4.40
N GLY A 69 15.81 -11.96 4.68
CA GLY A 69 16.65 -13.15 4.76
C GLY A 69 16.66 -13.98 3.47
N GLY A 70 16.61 -13.32 2.30
CA GLY A 70 16.58 -13.96 0.99
C GLY A 70 15.19 -14.40 0.50
N ARG A 71 14.12 -14.11 1.25
CA ARG A 71 12.75 -14.23 0.73
C ARG A 71 12.52 -13.19 -0.37
N PRO A 72 11.73 -13.52 -1.41
CA PRO A 72 11.41 -12.55 -2.45
C PRO A 72 10.61 -11.37 -1.88
N PRO A 73 10.93 -10.13 -2.28
CA PRO A 73 10.16 -8.97 -1.89
C PRO A 73 8.73 -9.08 -2.42
N LEU A 74 7.79 -8.47 -1.71
CA LEU A 74 6.44 -8.25 -2.21
C LEU A 74 6.49 -7.10 -3.23
N PRO A 75 5.87 -7.21 -4.42
CA PRO A 75 5.77 -6.09 -5.34
C PRO A 75 5.05 -4.89 -4.73
N PHE A 76 5.46 -3.67 -5.08
CA PHE A 76 4.86 -2.43 -4.57
C PHE A 76 3.34 -2.40 -4.76
N TRP A 77 2.88 -2.65 -5.98
CA TRP A 77 1.44 -2.62 -6.29
C TRP A 77 0.65 -3.72 -5.60
N ASP A 78 1.26 -4.86 -5.28
CA ASP A 78 0.59 -5.92 -4.54
C ASP A 78 0.38 -5.49 -3.08
N ALA A 79 1.35 -4.78 -2.49
CA ALA A 79 1.22 -4.20 -1.17
C ALA A 79 0.13 -3.11 -1.14
N VAL A 80 0.15 -2.17 -2.09
CA VAL A 80 -0.85 -1.08 -2.17
C VAL A 80 -2.27 -1.61 -2.31
N VAL A 81 -2.48 -2.52 -3.27
CA VAL A 81 -3.78 -3.11 -3.55
C VAL A 81 -4.28 -3.93 -2.36
N GLY A 82 -3.41 -4.78 -1.83
CA GLY A 82 -3.76 -5.61 -0.69
C GLY A 82 -4.03 -4.81 0.58
N LEU A 83 -3.31 -3.73 0.84
CA LEU A 83 -3.58 -2.84 1.99
C LEU A 83 -4.92 -2.12 1.85
N THR A 84 -5.26 -1.68 0.64
CA THR A 84 -6.54 -1.03 0.35
C THR A 84 -7.72 -1.98 0.57
N ALA A 85 -7.63 -3.20 0.03
CA ALA A 85 -8.67 -4.21 0.23
C ALA A 85 -8.75 -4.71 1.69
N ARG A 86 -7.60 -4.85 2.36
CA ARG A 86 -7.54 -5.18 3.79
C ARG A 86 -8.25 -4.13 4.63
N ALA A 87 -8.16 -2.86 4.27
CA ALA A 87 -8.88 -1.79 4.94
C ALA A 87 -10.40 -2.00 4.86
N TRP A 88 -10.93 -2.42 3.71
CA TRP A 88 -12.35 -2.80 3.59
C TRP A 88 -12.71 -4.02 4.42
N ARG A 89 -11.91 -5.10 4.37
CA ARG A 89 -12.15 -6.30 5.19
C ARG A 89 -12.19 -5.99 6.69
N LEU A 90 -11.39 -5.03 7.13
CA LEU A 90 -11.32 -4.57 8.53
C LEU A 90 -12.35 -3.47 8.87
N GLY A 91 -13.22 -3.08 7.93
CA GLY A 91 -14.28 -2.10 8.14
C GLY A 91 -13.81 -0.64 8.16
N VAL A 92 -12.59 -0.35 7.71
CA VAL A 92 -12.07 1.02 7.53
C VAL A 92 -12.67 1.67 6.29
N LEU A 93 -12.73 0.92 5.17
CA LEU A 93 -13.48 1.32 3.99
C LEU A 93 -14.89 0.70 4.05
N PRO A 94 -15.96 1.46 3.79
CA PRO A 94 -17.33 1.03 4.00
C PRO A 94 -17.87 0.05 2.94
N SER A 95 -17.24 -0.04 1.76
CA SER A 95 -17.74 -0.86 0.65
C SER A 95 -16.65 -1.33 -0.30
N ALA A 96 -16.92 -2.40 -1.03
CA ALA A 96 -16.06 -2.88 -2.11
C ALA A 96 -16.01 -1.91 -3.29
N ASP A 97 -17.08 -1.14 -3.52
CA ASP A 97 -17.09 -0.06 -4.52
C ASP A 97 -16.06 1.03 -4.17
N GLU A 98 -15.89 1.36 -2.89
CA GLU A 98 -14.87 2.33 -2.47
C GLU A 98 -13.44 1.78 -2.63
N VAL A 99 -13.24 0.47 -2.44
CA VAL A 99 -11.97 -0.19 -2.80
C VAL A 99 -11.72 -0.04 -4.29
N ALA A 100 -12.68 -0.40 -5.14
CA ALA A 100 -12.54 -0.28 -6.59
C ALA A 100 -12.24 1.16 -7.02
N ALA A 101 -12.94 2.16 -6.45
CA ALA A 101 -12.70 3.57 -6.74
C ALA A 101 -11.28 4.03 -6.33
N ARG A 102 -10.80 3.62 -5.15
CA ARG A 102 -9.44 3.91 -4.67
C ARG A 102 -8.39 3.30 -5.60
N LEU A 103 -8.56 2.02 -5.95
CA LEU A 103 -7.63 1.32 -6.82
C LEU A 103 -7.62 1.90 -8.23
N ALA A 104 -8.77 2.31 -8.76
CA ALA A 104 -8.85 3.02 -10.04
C ALA A 104 -8.11 4.37 -10.02
N GLY A 105 -8.13 5.08 -8.88
CA GLY A 105 -7.38 6.33 -8.70
C GLY A 105 -5.87 6.17 -8.93
N HIS A 106 -5.30 5.03 -8.53
CA HIS A 106 -3.90 4.69 -8.75
C HIS A 106 -3.55 4.31 -10.21
N TRP A 107 -4.49 4.37 -11.15
CA TRP A 107 -4.21 4.04 -12.54
C TRP A 107 -3.13 4.94 -13.15
N TRP A 108 -3.17 6.24 -12.86
CA TRP A 108 -2.17 7.18 -13.36
C TRP A 108 -0.80 6.88 -12.74
N ASP A 109 -0.78 6.62 -11.44
CA ASP A 109 0.34 6.13 -10.62
C ASP A 109 1.06 4.96 -11.28
N LEU A 110 0.29 3.91 -11.54
CA LEU A 110 0.77 2.70 -12.18
C LEU A 110 1.27 2.96 -13.62
N ARG A 111 0.59 3.83 -14.36
CA ARG A 111 0.91 4.08 -15.76
C ARG A 111 2.25 4.79 -15.92
N GLU A 112 2.62 5.70 -15.01
CA GLU A 112 3.88 6.44 -15.11
C GLU A 112 4.98 5.85 -14.22
N GLY A 113 4.64 4.91 -13.33
CA GLY A 113 5.56 4.25 -12.42
C GLY A 113 6.30 3.00 -12.97
N PRO A 114 7.37 2.58 -12.27
CA PRO A 114 8.01 1.27 -12.45
C PRO A 114 7.10 0.14 -11.91
N ALA A 115 7.38 -1.12 -12.28
CA ALA A 115 6.65 -2.34 -11.84
C ALA A 115 5.20 -2.53 -12.35
N ARG A 116 5.02 -2.58 -13.68
CA ARG A 116 3.74 -2.95 -14.32
C ARG A 116 3.42 -4.45 -14.35
N HIS A 117 4.28 -5.30 -13.78
CA HIS A 117 4.22 -6.75 -13.94
C HIS A 117 3.93 -7.47 -12.62
N SER A 118 2.88 -7.04 -11.91
CA SER A 118 2.40 -7.68 -10.69
C SER A 118 0.89 -7.97 -10.76
N GLU A 119 0.39 -8.79 -9.84
CA GLU A 119 -1.03 -9.09 -9.73
C GLU A 119 -1.82 -7.84 -9.30
N GLY A 120 -1.28 -7.08 -8.34
CA GLY A 120 -1.79 -5.78 -7.94
C GLY A 120 -1.89 -4.79 -9.09
N ALA A 121 -0.88 -4.69 -9.96
CA ALA A 121 -0.95 -3.86 -11.16
C ALA A 121 -2.11 -4.27 -12.09
N SER A 122 -2.38 -5.58 -12.21
CA SER A 122 -3.51 -6.10 -12.99
C SER A 122 -4.86 -5.74 -12.36
N LEU A 123 -4.95 -5.79 -11.03
CA LEU A 123 -6.14 -5.42 -10.27
C LEU A 123 -6.43 -3.91 -10.31
N VAL A 124 -5.41 -3.05 -10.31
CA VAL A 124 -5.56 -1.61 -10.58
C VAL A 124 -6.16 -1.37 -11.97
N GLY A 125 -5.67 -2.09 -12.99
CA GLY A 125 -6.25 -2.05 -14.34
C GLY A 125 -7.70 -2.54 -14.39
N ALA A 126 -8.03 -3.62 -13.66
CA ALA A 126 -9.39 -4.12 -13.54
C ALA A 126 -10.31 -3.10 -12.86
N ALA A 127 -9.83 -2.46 -11.78
CA ALA A 127 -10.55 -1.41 -11.07
C ALA A 127 -10.83 -0.21 -11.97
N MET A 128 -9.86 0.23 -12.78
CA MET A 128 -10.06 1.28 -13.78
C MET A 128 -11.11 0.88 -14.82
N GLY A 129 -11.08 -0.38 -15.28
CA GLY A 129 -12.12 -0.92 -16.16
C GLY A 129 -13.52 -0.89 -15.53
N LEU A 130 -13.63 -1.25 -14.25
CA LEU A 130 -14.87 -1.14 -13.48
C LEU A 130 -15.29 0.32 -13.29
N HIS A 131 -14.36 1.25 -13.08
CA HIS A 131 -14.68 2.67 -12.96
C HIS A 131 -15.28 3.23 -14.25
N GLU A 132 -14.65 2.96 -15.39
CA GLU A 132 -15.09 3.40 -16.72
C GLU A 132 -16.44 2.78 -17.12
N THR A 133 -16.69 1.53 -16.74
CA THR A 133 -17.95 0.82 -17.05
C THR A 133 -19.04 1.07 -16.02
N GLY A 134 -18.69 1.25 -14.75
CA GLY A 134 -19.55 1.50 -13.61
C GLY A 134 -20.17 2.90 -13.63
N TYR A 135 -19.53 3.87 -14.30
CA TYR A 135 -20.16 5.10 -14.75
C TYR A 135 -21.46 4.86 -15.54
N TYR A 136 -21.68 3.63 -16.04
CA TYR A 136 -22.80 3.23 -16.87
C TYR A 136 -23.68 2.07 -16.33
N ARG A 137 -23.37 1.37 -15.21
CA ARG A 137 -24.26 0.34 -14.56
C ARG A 137 -23.65 -0.33 -13.29
N GLY A 138 -24.49 -0.98 -12.48
CA GLY A 138 -24.14 -1.60 -11.18
C GLY A 138 -23.14 -2.77 -11.23
N THR A 139 -21.93 -2.50 -10.74
CA THR A 139 -20.75 -3.38 -10.70
C THR A 139 -20.49 -4.02 -9.33
N GLY A 140 -21.51 -4.14 -8.48
CA GLY A 140 -21.32 -4.48 -7.06
C GLY A 140 -20.69 -5.86 -6.82
N ASP A 141 -21.04 -6.85 -7.65
CA ASP A 141 -20.49 -8.21 -7.54
C ASP A 141 -19.05 -8.28 -8.06
N GLU A 142 -18.74 -7.54 -9.13
CA GLU A 142 -17.38 -7.43 -9.67
C GLU A 142 -16.45 -6.66 -8.72
N ALA A 143 -16.94 -5.57 -8.11
CA ALA A 143 -16.21 -4.82 -7.10
C ALA A 143 -15.92 -5.68 -5.87
N LEU A 144 -16.89 -6.51 -5.44
CA LEU A 144 -16.70 -7.46 -4.34
C LEU A 144 -15.65 -8.52 -4.68
N THR A 145 -15.69 -9.06 -5.89
CA THR A 145 -14.69 -10.03 -6.37
C THR A 145 -13.30 -9.41 -6.38
N LEU A 146 -13.16 -8.21 -6.96
CA LEU A 146 -11.91 -7.47 -7.02
C LEU A 146 -11.35 -7.15 -5.63
N ALA A 147 -12.18 -6.68 -4.71
CA ALA A 147 -11.77 -6.41 -3.33
C ALA A 147 -11.35 -7.69 -2.59
N SER A 148 -12.03 -8.81 -2.87
CA SER A 148 -11.67 -10.10 -2.28
C SER A 148 -10.32 -10.60 -2.81
N ASP A 149 -10.13 -10.59 -4.13
CA ASP A 149 -8.87 -10.99 -4.78
C ASP A 149 -7.70 -10.13 -4.29
N ALA A 150 -7.90 -8.81 -4.22
CA ALA A 150 -6.93 -7.87 -3.68
C ALA A 150 -6.53 -8.19 -2.23
N ASP A 151 -7.48 -8.53 -1.34
CA ASP A 151 -7.15 -8.86 0.06
C ASP A 151 -6.26 -10.12 0.18
N THR A 152 -6.34 -11.04 -0.79
CA THR A 152 -5.53 -12.26 -0.80
C THR A 152 -4.05 -12.01 -1.09
N LEU A 153 -3.70 -10.85 -1.65
CA LEU A 153 -2.31 -10.45 -1.89
C LEU A 153 -1.52 -10.25 -0.59
N LEU A 154 -2.22 -10.00 0.53
CA LEU A 154 -1.61 -9.94 1.86
C LEU A 154 -1.97 -11.18 2.68
N PRO A 155 -1.02 -11.74 3.45
CA PRO A 155 -1.31 -12.81 4.39
C PRO A 155 -2.45 -12.44 5.36
N PRO A 156 -3.28 -13.43 5.76
CA PRO A 156 -4.23 -13.23 6.85
C PRO A 156 -3.42 -12.80 8.09
N ASP A 157 -3.84 -11.70 8.71
CA ASP A 157 -3.20 -11.10 9.90
C ASP A 157 -1.90 -10.31 9.68
N ALA A 158 -1.53 -10.01 8.44
CA ALA A 158 -0.31 -9.23 8.17
C ALA A 158 -0.31 -7.81 8.78
N VAL A 159 -1.46 -7.13 8.83
CA VAL A 159 -1.58 -5.74 9.28
C VAL A 159 -2.93 -5.44 9.97
N PRO A 160 -2.96 -4.54 10.97
CA PRO A 160 -4.19 -4.09 11.64
C PRO A 160 -4.88 -2.92 10.93
N ALA A 161 -6.08 -2.57 11.41
CA ALA A 161 -6.89 -1.49 10.87
C ALA A 161 -6.22 -0.10 10.99
N SER A 162 -5.44 0.14 12.04
CA SER A 162 -4.74 1.43 12.24
C SER A 162 -3.70 1.68 11.15
N PHE A 163 -2.90 0.67 10.82
CA PHE A 163 -1.92 0.73 9.73
C PHE A 163 -2.60 0.93 8.37
N CYS A 164 -3.68 0.19 8.09
CA CYS A 164 -4.47 0.40 6.87
C CYS A 164 -5.03 1.83 6.79
N THR A 165 -5.49 2.40 7.91
CA THR A 165 -6.00 3.78 7.95
C THR A 165 -4.91 4.80 7.64
N ALA A 166 -3.74 4.66 8.29
CA ALA A 166 -2.59 5.54 8.03
C ALA A 166 -2.14 5.45 6.58
N PHE A 167 -2.05 4.23 6.04
CA PHE A 167 -1.72 3.99 4.64
C PHE A 167 -2.72 4.69 3.69
N LEU A 168 -4.02 4.49 3.90
CA LEU A 168 -5.05 5.12 3.07
C LEU A 168 -5.06 6.66 3.14
N TRP A 169 -4.55 7.25 4.21
CA TRP A 169 -4.37 8.70 4.28
C TRP A 169 -3.14 9.18 3.53
N ALA A 170 -2.09 8.36 3.49
CA ALA A 170 -0.85 8.64 2.79
C ALA A 170 -0.96 8.46 1.26
N THR A 171 -1.81 7.53 0.80
CA THR A 171 -1.98 7.22 -0.64
C THR A 171 -3.28 7.79 -1.21
N ARG A 172 -3.65 9.03 -0.83
CA ARG A 172 -4.86 9.66 -1.39
C ARG A 172 -4.70 9.79 -2.92
N PRO A 173 -5.59 9.20 -3.72
CA PRO A 173 -5.58 9.40 -5.18
C PRO A 173 -6.00 10.83 -5.55
#